data_AF-A0A815SDP2-F1
#
_entry.id   AF-A0A815SDP2-F1
#
_cell.length_a   1.000
_cell.length_b   1.000
_cell.length_c   1.000
_cell.angle_alpha   90.00
_cell.angle_beta   90.00
_cell.angle_gamma   90.00
#
_symmetry.space_group_name_H-M   'P 1'
#
loop_
_entity.id
_entity.type
_entity.pdbx_description
1 polymer ?
#
loop_
_entity_poly.entity_id
_entity_poly.type
_entity_poly.pdbx_seq_one_letter_code
_entity_poly.pdbx_strand_id
1 'polypeptide(L)'
;MNASYSCQSFSYRLADGKRQVFLAQVLTGDVFDYKDKNDPTLRRAPKKNERISGGICYNSVLGETGGSKVYIVFENRVAYPTFLITFTQ
;
A
#
# COMPACT_ATOMS: atom_id res chain seq x y z
N MET A 1 -12.02 2.97 -1.13
CA MET A 1 -10.87 2.29 -1.77
C MET A 1 -11.21 2.19 -3.24
N ASN A 2 -10.41 2.76 -4.14
CA ASN A 2 -10.74 2.82 -5.57
C ASN A 2 -9.78 1.90 -6.34
N ALA A 3 -10.31 0.82 -6.92
CA ALA A 3 -9.51 -0.13 -7.68
C ALA A 3 -8.99 0.44 -9.00
N SER A 4 -9.62 1.51 -9.52
CA SER A 4 -9.20 2.14 -10.78
C SER A 4 -7.77 2.67 -10.71
N TYR A 5 -7.32 3.10 -9.53
CA TYR A 5 -5.96 3.57 -9.29
C TYR A 5 -4.93 2.49 -9.66
N SER A 6 -5.09 1.27 -9.12
CA SER A 6 -4.23 0.14 -9.43
C SER A 6 -4.39 -0.34 -10.87
N CYS A 7 -5.62 -0.39 -11.39
CA CYS A 7 -5.90 -0.93 -12.72
C CYS A 7 -5.41 -0.04 -13.88
N GLN A 8 -5.41 1.29 -13.72
CA GLN A 8 -5.05 2.22 -14.80
C GLN A 8 -3.55 2.32 -15.00
N SER A 9 -2.79 2.54 -13.91
CA SER A 9 -1.38 2.92 -13.99
C SER A 9 -0.41 1.84 -13.50
N PHE A 10 -0.87 0.85 -12.72
CA PHE A 10 -0.01 -0.14 -12.06
C PHE A 10 -0.34 -1.59 -12.44
N SER A 11 -1.28 -1.80 -13.37
CA SER A 11 -1.57 -3.15 -13.87
C SER A 11 -0.48 -3.62 -14.82
N TYR A 12 -0.11 -4.89 -14.72
CA TYR A 12 0.81 -5.52 -15.64
C TYR A 12 0.11 -5.77 -16.98
N ARG A 13 0.74 -5.39 -18.09
CA ARG A 13 0.20 -5.61 -19.45
C ARG A 13 0.77 -6.90 -20.03
N LEU A 14 -0.13 -7.80 -20.43
CA LEU A 14 0.20 -9.02 -21.15
C LEU A 14 0.35 -8.73 -22.65
N ALA A 15 1.06 -9.63 -23.35
CA ALA A 15 1.28 -9.53 -24.79
C ALA A 15 -0.01 -9.61 -25.62
N ASP A 16 -1.07 -10.24 -25.08
CA ASP A 16 -2.39 -10.37 -25.70
C ASP A 16 -3.31 -9.17 -25.46
N GLY A 17 -2.79 -8.08 -24.87
CA GLY A 17 -3.55 -6.87 -24.56
C GLY A 17 -4.36 -6.93 -23.26
N LYS A 18 -4.36 -8.06 -22.55
CA LYS A 18 -4.98 -8.16 -21.22
C LYS A 18 -4.12 -7.48 -20.15
N ARG A 19 -4.74 -7.24 -19.00
CA ARG A 19 -4.11 -6.63 -17.83
C ARG A 19 -4.26 -7.52 -16.61
N GLN A 20 -3.29 -7.45 -15.71
CA GLN A 20 -3.26 -8.20 -14.47
C GLN A 20 -3.05 -7.31 -13.24
N VAL A 21 -3.77 -7.64 -12.18
CA VAL A 21 -3.64 -6.99 -10.87
C VAL A 21 -3.82 -8.02 -9.75
N PHE A 22 -3.08 -7.87 -8.65
CA PHE A 22 -3.31 -8.68 -7.45
C PHE A 22 -4.41 -8.08 -6.58
N LEU A 23 -5.29 -8.96 -6.09
CA LEU A 23 -6.11 -8.68 -4.91
C LEU A 23 -5.44 -9.37 -3.72
N ALA A 24 -4.89 -8.57 -2.82
CA ALA A 24 -4.14 -9.04 -1.66
C ALA A 24 -4.84 -8.68 -0.35
N GLN A 25 -4.77 -9.60 0.62
CA GLN A 25 -5.09 -9.33 2.01
C GLN A 25 -3.81 -8.83 2.70
N VAL A 26 -3.87 -7.66 3.33
CA VAL A 26 -2.70 -7.01 3.93
C VAL A 26 -2.99 -6.67 5.40
N LEU A 27 -2.09 -7.07 6.29
CA LEU A 27 -2.14 -6.72 7.70
C LEU A 27 -1.58 -5.30 7.89
N THR A 28 -2.46 -4.31 7.95
CA THR A 28 -2.06 -2.90 8.11
C THR A 28 -1.68 -2.53 9.53
N GLY A 29 -2.25 -3.23 10.53
CA GLY A 29 -2.00 -2.96 11.95
C GLY A 29 -2.27 -1.50 12.32
N ASP A 30 -1.41 -0.95 13.19
CA ASP A 30 -1.45 0.47 13.53
C ASP A 30 -0.86 1.31 12.40
N VAL A 31 -1.62 2.30 11.96
CA VAL A 31 -1.31 3.09 10.77
C VAL A 31 -0.90 4.50 11.15
N PHE A 32 0.19 5.00 10.56
CA PHE A 32 0.51 6.42 10.59
C PHE A 32 -0.01 7.11 9.33
N ASP A 33 -0.90 8.08 9.49
CA ASP A 33 -1.49 8.83 8.38
C ASP A 33 -0.61 10.05 8.03
N TYR A 34 0.03 10.00 6.85
CA TYR A 34 0.82 11.09 6.30
C TYR A 34 -0.06 12.19 5.68
N LYS A 35 -1.35 11.94 5.44
CA LYS A 35 -2.26 12.85 4.73
C LYS A 35 -1.63 13.27 3.39
N ASP A 36 -1.41 14.56 3.20
CA ASP A 36 -0.82 15.15 1.99
C ASP A 36 0.71 15.26 2.04
N LYS A 37 1.36 14.79 3.11
CA LYS A 37 2.83 14.84 3.23
C LYS A 37 3.47 13.71 2.43
N ASN A 38 4.49 14.06 1.64
CA ASN A 38 5.30 13.11 0.90
C ASN A 38 6.71 13.03 1.51
N ASP A 39 7.18 11.81 1.79
CA ASP A 39 8.55 11.53 2.20
C ASP A 39 9.14 10.39 1.35
N PRO A 40 9.90 10.70 0.28
CA PRO A 40 10.51 9.69 -0.57
C PRO A 40 11.69 8.96 0.09
N THR A 41 12.19 9.48 1.21
CA THR A 41 13.31 8.90 1.95
C THR A 41 12.86 7.84 2.96
N LEU A 42 11.54 7.66 3.12
CA LEU A 42 10.97 6.70 4.05
C LEU A 42 11.42 5.27 3.72
N ARG A 43 12.02 4.59 4.70
CA ARG A 43 12.45 3.18 4.62
C ARG A 43 11.77 2.28 5.63
N ARG A 44 11.09 2.86 6.61
CA ARG A 44 10.32 2.17 7.67
C ARG A 44 9.22 3.10 8.14
N ALA A 45 8.14 2.54 8.67
CA ALA A 45 7.09 3.32 9.32
C ALA A 45 7.65 4.21 10.46
N PRO A 46 7.07 5.40 10.70
CA PRO A 46 7.48 6.29 11.77
C PRO A 46 7.41 5.62 13.15
N LYS A 47 8.21 6.14 14.09
CA LYS A 47 8.09 5.77 15.50
C LYS A 47 6.79 6.35 16.08
N LYS A 48 6.11 5.56 16.91
CA LYS A 48 5.12 6.09 17.84
C LYS A 48 5.84 6.94 18.88
N ASN A 49 5.09 7.84 19.53
CA ASN A 49 5.65 8.80 20.50
C ASN A 49 6.61 8.10 21.47
N GLU A 50 7.89 8.50 21.42
CA GLU A 50 8.99 7.81 22.09
C GLU A 50 8.82 7.78 23.61
N ARG A 51 8.16 8.80 24.19
CA ARG A 51 7.88 8.87 25.64
C ARG A 51 6.89 7.82 26.13
N ILE A 52 6.05 7.29 25.25
CA ILE A 52 4.93 6.40 25.59
C ILE A 52 5.21 4.98 25.09
N SER A 53 5.96 4.84 23.99
CA SER A 53 5.96 3.61 23.19
C SER A 53 7.31 2.90 23.15
N GLY A 54 8.32 3.36 23.91
CA GLY A 54 9.62 2.68 24.01
C GLY A 54 10.34 2.45 22.67
N GLY A 55 10.10 3.30 21.67
CA GLY A 55 10.68 3.16 20.33
C GLY A 55 9.91 2.25 19.36
N ILE A 56 8.70 1.80 19.71
CA ILE A 56 7.81 1.02 18.82
C ILE A 56 7.43 1.88 17.59
N CYS A 57 7.49 1.28 16.41
CA CYS A 57 7.03 1.90 15.16
C CYS A 57 5.56 1.55 14.88
N TYR A 58 4.92 2.36 14.03
CA TYR A 58 3.67 1.94 13.38
C TYR A 58 3.91 0.72 12.48
N ASN A 59 2.87 -0.03 12.13
CA ASN A 59 2.99 -1.20 11.27
C ASN A 59 2.96 -0.82 9.78
N SER A 60 2.19 0.22 9.44
CA SER A 60 2.08 0.72 8.07
C SER A 60 1.90 2.24 8.05
N VAL A 61 2.00 2.80 6.84
CA VAL A 61 1.68 4.20 6.59
C VAL A 61 0.55 4.33 5.59
N LEU A 62 -0.29 5.34 5.77
CA LEU A 62 -1.38 5.71 4.89
C LEU A 62 -1.05 7.07 4.24
N GLY A 63 -1.29 7.16 2.94
CA GLY A 63 -1.29 8.43 2.20
C GLY A 63 -2.43 8.47 1.19
N GLU A 64 -2.57 9.62 0.55
CA GLU A 64 -3.56 9.84 -0.50
C GLU A 64 -2.87 10.23 -1.82
N THR A 65 -3.30 9.61 -2.92
CA THR A 65 -2.79 9.90 -4.26
C THR A 65 -3.85 9.58 -5.30
N GLY A 66 -4.08 10.51 -6.24
CA GLY A 66 -5.10 10.34 -7.29
C GLY A 66 -6.51 10.07 -6.74
N GLY A 67 -6.88 10.70 -5.62
CA GLY A 67 -8.16 10.48 -4.92
C GLY A 67 -8.31 9.09 -4.31
N SER A 68 -7.22 8.35 -4.15
CA SER A 68 -7.19 6.99 -3.63
C SER A 68 -6.29 6.90 -2.40
N LYS A 69 -6.78 6.17 -1.39
CA LYS A 69 -6.01 5.82 -0.20
C LYS A 69 -5.01 4.72 -0.52
N VAL A 70 -3.73 4.97 -0.25
CA VAL A 70 -2.63 4.04 -0.49
C VAL A 70 -1.98 3.69 0.84
N TYR A 71 -1.78 2.39 1.07
CA TYR A 71 -1.08 1.86 2.22
C TYR A 71 0.29 1.36 1.80
N ILE A 72 1.31 1.62 2.61
CA ILE A 72 2.66 1.07 2.43
C ILE A 72 3.00 0.25 3.66
N VAL A 73 3.38 -1.00 3.41
CA VAL A 73 3.88 -1.94 4.40
C VAL A 73 5.36 -2.22 4.13
N PHE A 74 6.14 -2.42 5.19
CA PHE A 74 7.60 -2.56 5.10
C PHE A 74 8.09 -3.99 5.36
N GLU A 75 7.22 -4.88 5.81
CA GLU A 75 7.55 -6.26 6.14
C GLU A 75 7.03 -7.23 5.07
N ASN A 76 7.82 -8.22 4.68
CA ASN A 76 7.48 -9.11 3.57
C ASN A 76 6.32 -10.08 3.87
N ARG A 77 6.06 -10.40 5.14
CA ARG A 77 5.10 -11.45 5.55
C ARG A 77 3.73 -10.91 5.96
N VAL A 78 3.47 -9.64 5.66
CA VAL A 78 2.22 -8.96 6.04
C VAL A 78 1.25 -8.79 4.87
N ALA A 79 1.61 -9.27 3.68
CA ALA A 79 0.77 -9.24 2.49
C ALA A 79 0.62 -10.66 1.91
N TYR A 80 -0.63 -11.09 1.72
CA TYR A 80 -0.99 -12.36 1.10
C TYR A 80 -1.76 -12.10 -0.21
N PRO A 81 -1.16 -12.35 -1.38
CA PRO A 81 -1.84 -12.19 -2.66
C PRO A 81 -2.86 -13.32 -2.86
N THR A 82 -4.13 -13.05 -2.54
CA THR A 82 -5.20 -14.04 -2.54
C THR A 82 -5.65 -14.39 -3.97
N PHE A 83 -5.71 -13.41 -4.86
CA PHE A 83 -6.13 -13.61 -6.25
C PHE A 83 -5.29 -12.81 -7.24
N LEU A 84 -5.09 -13.38 -8.43
CA LEU A 84 -4.58 -12.67 -9.60
C LEU A 84 -5.75 -12.46 -10.58
N ILE A 85 -6.19 -11.21 -10.71
CA ILE A 85 -7.31 -10.84 -11.56
C ILE A 85 -6.75 -10.48 -12.94
N THR A 86 -7.21 -11.18 -13.97
CA THR A 86 -6.91 -10.85 -15.38
C THR A 86 -8.16 -10.24 -16.01
N PHE A 87 -8.02 -9.07 -16.64
CA PHE A 87 -9.14 -8.34 -17.23
C PHE A 87 -8.73 -7.63 -18.52
N THR A 88 -9.72 -7.27 -19.33
CA THR A 88 -9.58 -6.38 -20.49
C THR A 88 -10.08 -4.99 -20.12
N GLN A 89 -9.53 -3.96 -20.77
CA GLN A 89 -10.01 -2.58 -20.60
C GLN A 89 -11.36 -2.36 -21.28
#